data_AF-A0A960UTF5-F1
#
_entry.id   AF-A0A960UTF5-F1
#
_cell.length_a   1.000
_cell.length_b   1.000
_cell.length_c   1.000
_cell.angle_alpha   90.00
_cell.angle_beta   90.00
_cell.angle_gamma   90.00
#
_symmetry.space_group_name_H-M   'P 1'
#
loop_
_entity.id
_entity.type
_entity.pdbx_description
1 polymer ?
#
loop_
_entity_poly.entity_id
_entity_poly.type
_entity_poly.pdbx_seq_one_letter_code
_entity_poly.pdbx_strand_id
1 'polypeptide(L)'
;MLWEILWRKKITFSLGFCVLFSVTCILWQRNPFAAGAAFFGKLADEIGGAINSGLSLPGELWVRVDQYQDLQQKYDQAQKRLEEYRLEKDKFDALRRENEKLREALNFPDLESVPELKAEVIGVRLNSISPRILIRAGR
;
A
#
# COMPACT_ATOMS: atom_id res chain seq x y z
N MET A 1 7.42 -48.63 10.42
CA MET A 1 7.95 -49.21 9.16
C MET A 1 8.82 -48.25 8.35
N LEU A 2 8.37 -47.05 7.93
CA LEU A 2 9.25 -46.09 7.21
C LEU A 2 10.49 -45.62 8.02
N TRP A 3 10.31 -45.46 9.33
CA TRP A 3 11.35 -45.05 10.27
C TRP A 3 12.51 -46.05 10.39
N GLU A 4 12.23 -47.35 10.29
CA GLU A 4 13.24 -48.42 10.35
C GLU A 4 14.05 -48.50 9.05
N ILE A 5 13.42 -48.23 7.91
CA ILE A 5 14.08 -48.17 6.60
C ILE A 5 15.04 -46.97 6.54
N LEU A 6 14.62 -45.82 7.09
CA LEU A 6 15.46 -44.62 7.25
C LEU A 6 16.68 -44.88 8.13
N TRP A 7 16.50 -45.62 9.23
CA TRP A 7 17.58 -45.97 10.16
C TRP A 7 18.58 -47.01 9.59
N ARG A 8 18.17 -47.81 8.61
CA ARG A 8 19.06 -48.78 7.95
C ARG A 8 19.98 -48.13 6.91
N LYS A 9 19.57 -46.99 6.35
CA LYS A 9 20.35 -46.20 5.38
C LYS A 9 20.69 -44.80 5.90
N LYS A 10 21.12 -44.70 7.17
CA LYS A 10 21.49 -43.43 7.83
C LYS A 10 22.42 -42.56 7.00
N ILE A 11 23.42 -43.18 6.37
CA ILE A 11 24.42 -42.47 5.56
C ILE A 11 23.78 -41.89 4.30
N THR A 12 22.96 -42.67 3.59
CA THR A 12 22.28 -42.22 2.37
C THR A 12 21.20 -41.18 2.65
N PHE A 13 20.52 -41.29 3.79
CA PHE A 13 19.54 -40.30 4.24
C PHE A 13 20.21 -38.99 4.64
N SER A 14 21.31 -39.05 5.40
CA SER A 14 22.09 -37.86 5.77
C SER A 14 22.67 -37.15 4.55
N LEU A 15 23.19 -37.90 3.57
CA LEU A 15 23.69 -37.35 2.33
C LEU A 15 22.55 -36.70 1.52
N GLY A 16 21.42 -37.39 1.37
CA GLY A 16 20.24 -36.86 0.69
C GLY A 16 19.70 -35.59 1.36
N PHE A 17 19.69 -35.55 2.70
CA PHE A 17 19.32 -34.38 3.47
C PHE A 17 20.31 -33.22 3.25
N CYS A 18 21.62 -33.47 3.29
CA CYS A 18 22.62 -32.43 3.03
C CYS A 18 22.50 -31.84 1.62
N VAL A 19 22.30 -32.69 0.60
CA VAL A 19 22.16 -32.23 -0.79
C VAL A 19 20.86 -31.44 -0.98
N LEU A 20 19.73 -31.96 -0.48
CA LEU A 20 18.45 -31.26 -0.54
C LEU A 20 18.49 -29.94 0.23
N PHE A 21 19.08 -29.92 1.42
CA PHE A 21 19.23 -28.72 2.24
C PHE A 21 20.12 -27.69 1.53
N SER A 22 21.25 -28.10 0.95
CA SER A 22 22.14 -27.22 0.20
C SER A 22 21.45 -26.60 -1.02
N VAL A 23 20.72 -27.39 -1.81
CA VAL A 23 19.94 -26.89 -2.96
C VAL A 23 18.84 -25.94 -2.51
N THR A 24 18.18 -26.25 -1.40
CA THR A 24 17.14 -25.37 -0.81
C THR A 24 17.75 -24.05 -0.35
N CYS A 25 18.91 -24.06 0.30
CA CYS A 25 19.63 -22.84 0.69
C CYS A 25 20.04 -21.99 -0.51
N ILE A 26 20.53 -22.60 -1.60
CA ILE A 26 20.91 -21.88 -2.83
C ILE A 26 19.68 -21.25 -3.51
N LEU A 27 18.58 -21.99 -3.58
CA LEU A 27 17.31 -21.49 -4.12
C LEU A 27 16.74 -20.36 -3.24
N TRP A 28 16.92 -20.45 -1.92
CA TRP A 28 16.49 -19.42 -1.01
C TRP A 28 17.37 -18.16 -1.17
N GLN A 29 18.69 -18.27 -1.21
CA GLN A 29 19.63 -17.15 -1.38
C GLN A 29 19.37 -16.30 -2.63
N ARG A 30 18.80 -16.90 -3.69
CA ARG A 30 18.39 -16.20 -4.91
C ARG A 30 17.03 -15.50 -4.83
N ASN A 31 16.26 -15.75 -3.77
CA ASN A 31 14.93 -15.21 -3.56
C ASN A 31 15.04 -13.93 -2.69
N PRO A 32 14.46 -12.78 -3.10
CA PRO A 32 14.50 -11.53 -2.33
C PRO A 32 13.94 -11.68 -0.89
N PHE A 33 13.12 -12.70 -0.65
CA PHE A 33 12.64 -13.07 0.69
C PHE A 33 13.72 -13.69 1.60
N ALA A 34 14.76 -14.36 1.07
CA ALA A 34 15.87 -14.83 1.91
C ALA A 34 16.86 -13.71 2.25
N ALA A 35 17.04 -12.75 1.35
CA ALA A 35 17.75 -11.52 1.69
C ALA A 35 17.01 -10.81 2.84
N GLY A 36 15.68 -10.76 2.77
CA GLY A 36 14.81 -10.33 3.88
C GLY A 36 15.03 -11.15 5.15
N ALA A 37 14.99 -12.48 5.09
CA ALA A 37 15.18 -13.35 6.26
C ALA A 37 16.59 -13.28 6.86
N ALA A 38 17.64 -13.08 6.05
CA ALA A 38 19.01 -12.84 6.51
C ALA A 38 19.15 -11.45 7.16
N PHE A 39 18.43 -10.44 6.66
CA PHE A 39 18.29 -9.15 7.32
C PHE A 39 17.55 -9.27 8.65
N PHE A 40 16.44 -10.00 8.71
CA PHE A 40 15.70 -10.25 9.95
C PHE A 40 16.48 -11.13 10.93
N GLY A 41 17.28 -12.08 10.46
CA GLY A 41 18.18 -12.88 11.29
C GLY A 41 19.28 -12.02 11.92
N LYS A 42 19.90 -11.13 11.14
CA LYS A 42 20.87 -10.15 11.68
C LYS A 42 20.22 -9.16 12.63
N LEU A 43 19.03 -8.65 12.30
CA LEU A 43 18.24 -7.80 13.20
C LEU A 43 17.84 -8.54 14.47
N ALA A 44 17.48 -9.82 14.41
CA ALA A 44 17.12 -10.62 15.55
C ALA A 44 18.33 -10.95 16.44
N ASP A 45 19.50 -11.19 15.86
CA ASP A 45 20.75 -11.34 16.62
C ASP A 45 21.21 -10.01 17.24
N GLU A 46 21.01 -8.89 16.55
CA GLU A 46 21.35 -7.55 17.03
C GLU A 46 20.39 -7.07 18.13
N ILE A 47 19.09 -7.36 17.98
CA ILE A 47 18.05 -7.14 19.00
C ILE A 47 18.23 -8.12 20.16
N GLY A 48 18.53 -9.39 19.89
CA GLY A 48 18.80 -10.40 20.91
C GLY A 48 20.04 -10.07 21.74
N GLY A 49 21.09 -9.56 21.09
CA GLY A 49 22.27 -9.00 21.74
C GLY A 49 21.94 -7.76 22.58
N ALA A 50 21.20 -6.80 22.03
CA ALA A 50 20.82 -5.56 22.71
C ALA A 50 19.83 -5.75 23.88
N ILE A 51 18.97 -6.78 23.84
CA ILE A 51 18.05 -7.11 24.94
C ILE A 51 18.80 -7.82 26.08
N ASN A 52 19.77 -8.68 25.76
CA ASN A 52 20.60 -9.33 26.79
C ASN A 52 21.60 -8.36 27.44
N SER A 53 22.10 -7.37 26.69
CA SER A 53 22.90 -6.27 27.23
C SER A 53 21.99 -5.08 27.49
N GLY A 54 21.23 -5.07 28.60
CA GLY A 54 20.18 -4.07 28.93
C GLY A 54 20.53 -2.58 28.72
N LEU A 55 20.62 -2.16 27.47
CA LEU A 55 21.03 -0.86 26.98
C LEU A 55 20.04 -0.50 25.87
N SER A 56 19.50 0.71 25.96
CA SER A 56 18.44 1.24 25.11
C SER A 56 18.69 0.95 23.62
N LEU A 57 17.66 0.39 22.95
CA LEU A 57 17.60 0.22 21.50
C LEU A 57 18.12 1.49 20.78
N PRO A 58 18.94 1.36 19.72
CA PRO A 58 19.48 2.50 19.01
C PRO A 58 18.34 3.39 18.50
N GLY A 59 18.43 4.69 18.77
CA GLY A 59 17.35 5.66 18.53
C GLY A 59 16.81 5.69 17.09
N GLU A 60 17.58 5.21 16.12
CA GLU A 60 17.16 5.08 14.73
C GLU A 60 16.01 4.08 14.52
N LEU A 61 15.93 3.02 15.34
CA LEU A 61 14.81 2.07 15.29
C LEU A 61 13.53 2.67 15.85
N TRP A 62 13.62 3.47 16.92
CA TRP A 62 12.48 4.20 17.47
C TRP A 62 11.93 5.21 16.45
N VAL A 63 12.81 5.95 15.77
CA VAL A 63 12.40 6.89 14.72
C VAL A 63 11.71 6.19 13.56
N ARG A 64 12.19 5.00 13.14
CA ARG A 64 11.50 4.24 12.09
C ARG A 64 10.14 3.71 12.56
N VAL A 65 10.03 3.21 13.78
CA VAL A 65 8.76 2.72 14.33
C VAL A 65 7.73 3.86 14.41
N ASP A 66 8.16 5.03 14.87
CA ASP A 66 7.33 6.23 14.92
C ASP A 66 6.85 6.67 13.52
N GLN A 67 7.75 6.67 12.54
CA GLN A 67 7.41 6.95 11.14
C GLN A 67 6.38 5.95 10.55
N TYR A 68 6.48 4.67 10.91
CA TYR A 68 5.49 3.68 10.48
C TYR A 68 4.13 3.90 11.16
N GLN A 69 4.10 4.26 12.44
CA GLN A 69 2.87 4.58 13.15
C GLN A 69 2.19 5.82 12.58
N ASP A 70 2.94 6.89 12.31
CA ASP A 70 2.45 8.10 11.66
C ASP A 70 1.88 7.81 10.26
N LEU A 71 2.57 6.96 9.49
CA LEU A 71 2.11 6.57 8.17
C LEU A 71 0.81 5.78 8.26
N GLN A 72 0.71 4.83 9.18
CA GLN A 72 -0.51 4.05 9.41
C GLN A 72 -1.69 4.94 9.81
N GLN A 73 -1.48 5.91 10.70
CA GLN A 73 -2.53 6.86 11.08
C GLN A 73 -3.01 7.70 9.89
N LYS A 74 -2.10 8.13 9.01
CA LYS A 74 -2.48 8.88 7.79
C LYS A 74 -3.31 8.02 6.83
N TYR A 75 -2.97 6.74 6.68
CA TYR A 75 -3.76 5.79 5.88
C TYR A 75 -5.16 5.60 6.47
N ASP A 76 -5.26 5.37 7.77
CA ASP A 76 -6.54 5.19 8.45
C ASP A 76 -7.42 6.45 8.34
N GLN A 77 -6.84 7.64 8.46
CA GLN A 77 -7.55 8.91 8.27
C GLN A 77 -8.01 9.09 6.82
N ALA A 78 -7.16 8.79 5.84
CA ALA A 78 -7.52 8.87 4.43
C ALA A 78 -8.66 7.89 4.08
N GLN A 79 -8.62 6.68 4.64
CA GLN A 79 -9.66 5.68 4.46
C GLN A 79 -11.01 6.15 5.03
N LYS A 80 -11.02 6.68 6.26
CA LYS A 80 -12.25 7.24 6.87
C LYS A 80 -12.86 8.35 6.02
N ARG A 81 -12.04 9.27 5.51
CA ARG A 81 -12.51 10.34 4.61
C ARG A 81 -13.10 9.79 3.31
N LEU A 82 -12.48 8.76 2.73
CA LEU A 82 -13.02 8.11 1.52
C LEU A 82 -14.38 7.44 1.79
N GLU A 83 -14.55 6.80 2.94
CA GLU A 83 -15.83 6.22 3.35
C GLU A 83 -16.91 7.29 3.55
N GLU A 84 -16.57 8.41 4.21
CA GLU A 84 -17.47 9.56 4.37
C GLU A 84 -17.91 10.14 3.03
N TYR A 85 -16.96 10.40 2.11
CA TYR A 85 -17.29 10.90 0.77
C TYR A 85 -18.15 9.93 -0.04
N ARG A 86 -17.95 8.62 0.15
CA ARG A 86 -18.78 7.61 -0.51
C ARG A 86 -20.23 7.68 -0.02
N LEU A 87 -20.44 7.78 1.29
CA LEU A 87 -21.78 7.92 1.86
C LEU A 87 -22.45 9.23 1.42
N GLU A 88 -21.69 10.32 1.34
CA GLU A 88 -22.19 11.61 0.87
C GLU A 88 -22.60 11.55 -0.61
N LYS A 89 -21.78 10.89 -1.45
CA LYS A 89 -22.11 10.66 -2.86
C LYS A 89 -23.40 9.85 -3.02
N ASP A 90 -23.57 8.77 -2.26
CA ASP A 90 -24.78 7.95 -2.33
C ASP A 90 -26.04 8.75 -1.95
N LYS A 91 -25.94 9.61 -0.94
CA LYS A 91 -27.02 10.54 -0.54
C LYS A 91 -27.31 11.57 -1.64
N PHE A 92 -26.27 12.14 -2.23
CA PHE A 92 -26.41 13.10 -3.33
C PHE A 92 -27.09 12.46 -4.54
N ASP A 93 -26.68 11.24 -4.92
CA ASP A 93 -27.29 10.50 -6.03
C ASP A 93 -28.75 10.11 -5.75
N ALA A 94 -29.11 9.86 -4.48
CA ALA A 94 -30.50 9.64 -4.08
C ALA A 94 -31.34 10.93 -4.21
N LEU A 95 -30.84 12.04 -3.65
CA LEU A 95 -31.50 13.35 -3.74
C LEU A 95 -31.64 13.83 -5.18
N ARG A 96 -30.64 13.58 -6.02
CA ARG A 96 -30.68 13.91 -7.44
C ARG A 96 -31.81 13.17 -8.15
N ARG A 97 -31.96 11.87 -7.91
CA ARG A 97 -33.07 11.06 -8.46
C ARG A 97 -34.44 11.53 -7.97
N GLU A 98 -34.54 11.92 -6.70
CA GLU A 98 -35.79 12.48 -6.17
C GLU A 98 -36.11 13.84 -6.79
N ASN A 99 -35.10 14.69 -6.97
CA ASN A 99 -35.26 15.98 -7.63
C ASN A 99 -35.72 15.80 -9.08
N GLU A 100 -35.12 14.88 -9.83
CA GLU A 100 -35.52 14.55 -11.20
C GLU A 100 -36.99 14.09 -11.27
N LYS A 101 -37.42 13.17 -10.39
CA LYS A 101 -38.83 12.74 -10.29
C LYS A 101 -39.80 13.89 -9.98
N LEU A 102 -39.42 14.78 -9.06
CA LEU A 102 -40.24 15.94 -8.71
C LEU A 102 -40.34 16.93 -9.88
N ARG A 103 -39.26 17.11 -10.62
CA ARG A 103 -39.23 17.96 -11.81
C ARG A 103 -40.13 17.42 -12.91
N GLU A 104 -40.09 16.12 -13.15
CA GLU A 104 -41.00 15.43 -14.07
C GLU A 104 -42.46 15.60 -13.64
N ALA A 105 -42.77 15.37 -12.35
CA ALA A 105 -44.12 15.49 -11.82
C ALA A 105 -44.69 16.93 -11.92
N LEU A 106 -43.82 17.94 -11.80
CA LEU A 106 -44.19 19.35 -11.83
C LEU A 106 -43.96 20.00 -13.21
N ASN A 107 -43.57 19.22 -14.23
CA ASN A 107 -43.24 19.70 -15.58
C ASN A 107 -42.26 20.89 -15.59
N PHE A 108 -41.20 20.84 -14.77
CA PHE A 108 -40.15 21.84 -14.83
C PHE A 108 -39.39 21.76 -16.17
N PRO A 109 -38.89 22.89 -16.70
CA PRO A 109 -37.99 22.88 -17.85
C PRO A 109 -36.74 22.05 -17.56
N ASP A 110 -36.12 21.46 -18.57
CA ASP A 110 -34.89 20.69 -18.40
C ASP A 110 -33.75 21.56 -17.84
N LEU A 111 -32.87 20.96 -17.03
CA LEU A 111 -31.62 21.60 -16.65
C LEU A 111 -30.72 21.71 -17.88
N GLU A 112 -30.31 22.92 -18.25
CA GLU A 112 -29.20 23.11 -19.18
C GLU A 112 -27.93 22.54 -18.55
N SER A 113 -27.65 21.26 -18.83
CA SER A 113 -26.40 20.65 -18.44
C SER A 113 -25.29 21.26 -19.27
N VAL A 114 -24.46 22.11 -18.66
CA VAL A 114 -23.25 22.61 -19.31
C VAL A 114 -22.33 21.41 -19.55
N PRO A 115 -21.91 21.13 -20.80
CA PRO A 115 -21.04 19.99 -21.07
C PRO A 115 -19.69 20.21 -20.37
N GLU A 116 -19.31 19.28 -19.50
CA GLU A 116 -18.00 19.30 -18.86
C GLU A 116 -16.91 18.94 -19.87
N LEU A 117 -16.00 19.87 -20.15
CA LEU A 117 -14.82 19.61 -20.97
C LEU A 117 -13.61 19.38 -20.06
N LYS A 118 -13.09 18.15 -20.05
CA LYS A 118 -11.84 17.84 -19.35
C LYS A 118 -10.66 18.40 -20.15
N ALA A 119 -9.82 19.19 -19.49
CA ALA A 119 -8.65 19.82 -20.09
C ALA A 119 -7.45 19.76 -19.15
N GLU A 120 -6.26 19.55 -19.70
CA GLU A 120 -5.00 19.57 -18.93
C GLU A 120 -4.40 20.98 -18.91
N VAL A 121 -3.79 21.38 -17.81
CA VAL A 121 -3.06 22.66 -17.74
C VAL A 121 -1.70 22.49 -18.44
N ILE A 122 -1.47 23.25 -19.51
CA ILE A 122 -0.21 23.25 -20.27
C ILE A 122 0.82 24.20 -19.66
N GLY A 123 0.36 25.29 -19.03
CA GLY A 123 1.28 26.25 -18.43
C GLY A 123 0.60 27.39 -17.72
N VAL A 124 1.35 28.09 -16.87
CA VAL A 124 0.88 29.24 -16.12
C VAL A 124 1.79 30.42 -16.44
N ARG A 125 1.21 31.51 -16.97
CA ARG A 125 1.92 32.77 -17.18
C ARG A 125 1.68 33.68 -15.98
N LEU A 126 2.76 33.88 -15.21
CA LEU A 126 2.78 34.75 -14.03
C LEU A 126 3.18 36.19 -14.38
N ASN A 127 3.85 36.42 -15.52
CA ASN A 127 4.34 37.72 -15.96
C ASN A 127 3.30 38.55 -16.76
N SER A 128 2.01 38.37 -16.48
CA SER A 128 0.92 39.14 -17.10
C SER A 128 0.17 39.94 -16.04
N ILE A 129 -0.51 41.03 -16.48
CA ILE A 129 -1.30 41.92 -15.60
C ILE A 129 -2.29 41.13 -14.71
N SER A 130 -2.77 39.98 -15.19
CA SER A 130 -3.45 38.95 -14.40
C SER A 130 -2.80 37.57 -14.65
N PRO A 131 -2.69 36.68 -13.64
CA PRO A 131 -2.21 35.31 -13.85
C PRO A 131 -3.08 34.59 -14.88
N ARG A 132 -2.46 33.97 -15.89
CA ARG A 132 -3.18 33.22 -16.93
C ARG A 132 -2.80 31.74 -16.89
N ILE A 133 -3.82 30.89 -16.85
CA ILE A 133 -3.68 29.43 -16.95
C ILE A 133 -3.98 29.05 -18.41
N LEU A 134 -3.04 28.38 -19.06
CA LEU A 134 -3.19 27.82 -20.39
C LEU A 134 -3.67 26.39 -20.24
N ILE A 135 -4.81 26.06 -20.81
CA ILE A 135 -5.37 24.70 -20.81
C ILE A 135 -5.34 24.12 -22.22
N ARG A 136 -5.13 22.81 -22.33
CA ARG A 136 -5.26 22.03 -23.56
C ARG A 136 -6.74 21.77 -23.85
N ALA A 137 -7.46 22.82 -24.21
CA ALA A 137 -8.85 22.75 -24.65
C ALA A 137 -9.03 23.61 -25.89
N GLY A 138 -9.34 22.97 -27.02
CA GLY A 138 -9.47 23.60 -28.33
C GLY A 138 -8.85 22.76 -29.45
N ARG A 139 -9.23 23.05 -30.69
CA ARG A 139 -8.51 22.61 -31.90
C ARG A 139 -7.36 23.56 -32.19
#